data_AF-A0A9E2BCA2-F1
#
_entry.id   AF-A0A9E2BCA2-F1
#
_cell.length_a   1.000
_cell.length_b   1.000
_cell.length_c   1.000
_cell.angle_alpha   90.00
_cell.angle_beta   90.00
_cell.angle_gamma   90.00
#
_symmetry.space_group_name_H-M   'P 1'
#
loop_
_entity.id
_entity.type
_entity.pdbx_description
1 polymer ?
#
loop_
_entity_poly.entity_id
_entity_poly.type
_entity_poly.pdbx_seq_one_letter_code
_entity_poly.pdbx_strand_id
1 'polypeptide(L)'
;MSNTIEQLVEHFEAIHSERMAGLPLCNPALEVEAVGFREFEGHQLGILVTPWFMNLVLLSETDAWRDWPQGSKSEWSLPAGPHEFTTSRDEDFPTHLTAVLFRTVQDFPDQDTARRIAAEILKRLFVKLEESPRPNISDKPVSRRELLSGLGRS
;
A
#
# COMPACT_ATOMS: atom_id res chain seq x y z
N MET A 1 4.87 -12.01 25.11
CA MET A 1 4.48 -10.74 24.45
C MET A 1 4.26 -11.12 23.01
N SER A 2 3.01 -11.27 22.61
CA SER A 2 2.68 -11.72 21.25
C SER A 2 3.07 -10.61 20.27
N ASN A 3 3.92 -10.92 19.31
CA ASN A 3 4.39 -9.97 18.31
C ASN A 3 3.27 -9.76 17.28
N THR A 4 2.55 -8.63 17.32
CA THR A 4 1.42 -8.35 16.41
C THR A 4 1.82 -8.44 14.92
N ILE A 5 3.10 -8.23 14.62
CA ILE A 5 3.66 -8.36 13.27
C ILE A 5 3.72 -9.83 12.83
N GLU A 6 4.08 -10.76 13.72
CA GLU A 6 4.05 -12.20 13.42
C GLU A 6 2.61 -12.66 13.17
N GLN A 7 1.68 -12.22 14.02
CA GLN A 7 0.24 -12.51 13.86
C GLN A 7 -0.31 -11.97 12.53
N LEU A 8 0.18 -10.81 12.07
CA LEU A 8 -0.19 -10.25 10.77
C LEU A 8 0.25 -11.20 9.65
N VAL A 9 1.51 -11.67 9.69
CA VAL A 9 2.04 -12.59 8.68
C VAL A 9 1.25 -13.90 8.68
N GLU A 10 1.07 -14.53 9.84
CA GLU A 10 0.30 -15.77 9.99
C GLU A 10 -1.13 -15.63 9.46
N HIS A 11 -1.79 -14.52 9.76
CA HIS A 11 -3.15 -14.24 9.28
C HIS A 11 -3.21 -14.15 7.75
N PHE A 12 -2.28 -13.43 7.13
CA PHE A 12 -2.24 -13.30 5.67
C PHE A 12 -1.76 -14.57 4.97
N GLU A 13 -0.93 -15.39 5.62
CA GLU A 13 -0.58 -16.74 5.15
C GLU A 13 -1.80 -17.67 5.15
N ALA A 14 -2.63 -17.61 6.19
CA ALA A 14 -3.89 -18.36 6.24
C ALA A 14 -4.80 -17.95 5.07
N ILE A 15 -5.01 -16.64 4.86
CA ILE A 15 -5.75 -16.11 3.70
C ILE A 15 -5.17 -16.61 2.38
N HIS A 16 -3.84 -16.63 2.27
CA HIS A 16 -3.17 -17.12 1.08
C HIS A 16 -3.57 -18.58 0.82
N SER A 17 -3.38 -19.45 1.81
CA SER A 17 -3.62 -20.88 1.67
C SER A 17 -5.09 -21.25 1.43
N GLU A 18 -6.03 -20.54 2.06
CA GLU A 18 -7.44 -20.91 2.05
C GLU A 18 -8.23 -20.29 0.90
N ARG A 19 -7.91 -19.05 0.53
CA ARG A 19 -8.77 -18.23 -0.33
C ARG A 19 -8.07 -17.75 -1.61
N MET A 20 -6.76 -17.53 -1.57
CA MET A 20 -6.05 -16.86 -2.66
C MET A 20 -5.17 -17.79 -3.49
N ALA A 21 -4.69 -18.90 -2.93
CA ALA A 21 -3.79 -19.82 -3.61
C ALA A 21 -4.40 -20.33 -4.92
N GLY A 22 -3.62 -20.25 -6.01
CA GLY A 22 -4.05 -20.68 -7.34
C GLY A 22 -4.92 -19.69 -8.11
N LEU A 23 -5.31 -18.55 -7.53
CA LEU A 23 -6.00 -17.50 -8.29
C LEU A 23 -5.04 -16.83 -9.29
N PRO A 24 -5.51 -16.43 -10.50
CA PRO A 24 -4.66 -15.85 -11.54
C PRO A 24 -3.91 -14.58 -11.13
N LEU A 25 -4.44 -13.88 -10.13
CA LEU A 25 -3.89 -12.63 -9.62
C LEU A 25 -2.69 -12.83 -8.67
N CYS A 26 -2.48 -14.06 -8.17
CA CYS A 26 -1.38 -14.39 -7.27
C CYS A 26 -0.08 -14.62 -8.05
N ASN A 27 0.99 -14.02 -7.55
CA ASN A 27 2.35 -14.25 -8.01
C ASN A 27 3.00 -15.36 -7.17
N PRO A 28 3.20 -16.58 -7.73
CA PRO A 28 3.76 -17.70 -6.98
C PRO A 28 5.25 -17.54 -6.64
N ALA A 29 5.94 -16.53 -7.18
CA ALA A 29 7.32 -16.22 -6.83
C ALA A 29 7.44 -15.43 -5.51
N LEU A 30 6.31 -15.05 -4.92
CA LEU A 30 6.25 -14.25 -3.70
C LEU A 30 5.60 -15.04 -2.56
N GLU A 31 5.94 -14.62 -1.35
CA GLU A 31 5.37 -15.10 -0.08
C GLU A 31 4.86 -13.90 0.75
N VAL A 32 4.12 -14.21 1.81
CA VAL A 32 3.66 -13.18 2.75
C VAL A 32 4.84 -12.77 3.60
N GLU A 33 5.17 -11.47 3.61
CA GLU A 33 6.31 -10.96 4.37
C GLU A 33 6.02 -9.57 4.96
N ALA A 34 6.33 -9.41 6.24
CA ALA A 34 6.34 -8.13 6.93
C ALA A 34 7.71 -7.45 6.84
N VAL A 35 7.81 -6.37 6.08
CA VAL A 35 9.07 -5.68 5.79
C VAL A 35 9.17 -4.36 6.54
N GLY A 36 10.26 -4.20 7.29
CA GLY A 36 10.73 -2.90 7.79
C GLY A 36 9.84 -2.23 8.84
N PHE A 37 9.02 -3.01 9.55
CA PHE A 37 8.19 -2.54 10.65
C PHE A 37 9.01 -1.79 11.70
N ARG A 38 8.49 -0.65 12.14
CA ARG A 38 9.11 0.22 13.15
C ARG A 38 8.04 0.98 13.94
N GLU A 39 8.43 1.45 15.11
CA GLU A 39 7.61 2.33 15.92
C GLU A 39 7.38 3.68 15.20
N PHE A 40 6.12 4.11 15.15
CA PHE A 40 5.66 5.37 14.59
C PHE A 40 4.46 5.85 15.41
N GLU A 41 4.62 6.96 16.15
CA GLU A 41 3.56 7.57 16.98
C GLU A 41 2.86 6.60 17.96
N GLY A 42 3.59 5.63 18.52
CA GLY A 42 3.02 4.62 19.43
C GLY A 42 2.34 3.44 18.73
N HIS A 43 2.51 3.32 17.42
CA HIS A 43 2.02 2.23 16.58
C HIS A 43 3.18 1.57 15.82
N GLN A 44 2.96 0.40 15.22
CA GLN A 44 3.93 -0.26 14.35
C GLN A 44 3.57 0.02 12.89
N LEU A 45 4.44 0.73 12.16
CA LEU A 45 4.29 1.01 10.73
C LEU A 45 5.30 0.18 9.92
N GLY A 46 4.82 -0.54 8.92
CA GLY A 46 5.66 -1.31 8.00
C GLY A 46 4.95 -1.65 6.70
N ILE A 47 5.60 -2.40 5.83
CA ILE A 47 4.99 -2.85 4.57
C ILE A 47 4.70 -4.34 4.67
N LEU A 48 3.49 -4.71 4.26
CA LEU A 48 3.09 -6.09 4.04
C LEU A 48 3.20 -6.40 2.54
N VAL A 49 4.06 -7.36 2.22
CA VAL A 49 4.13 -8.00 0.90
C VAL A 49 3.23 -9.23 0.95
N THR A 50 2.36 -9.39 -0.04
CA THR A 50 1.61 -10.63 -0.25
C THR A 50 1.79 -11.07 -1.71
N PRO A 51 1.46 -12.33 -2.04
CA PRO A 51 1.45 -12.78 -3.43
C PRO A 51 0.47 -12.03 -4.34
N TRP A 52 -0.45 -11.21 -3.82
CA TRP A 52 -1.46 -10.51 -4.61
C TRP A 52 -1.46 -8.99 -4.50
N PHE A 53 -0.90 -8.41 -3.44
CA PHE A 53 -0.75 -6.96 -3.30
C PHE A 53 0.50 -6.60 -2.48
N MET A 54 0.78 -5.30 -2.43
CA MET A 54 1.69 -4.75 -1.42
C MET A 54 1.05 -3.52 -0.78
N ASN A 55 0.98 -3.51 0.55
CA ASN A 55 0.34 -2.45 1.32
C ASN A 55 1.29 -1.91 2.40
N LEU A 56 1.19 -0.61 2.66
CA LEU A 56 1.66 -0.01 3.90
C LEU A 56 0.64 -0.34 4.99
N VAL A 57 1.10 -0.79 6.14
CA VAL A 57 0.25 -1.26 7.25
C VAL A 57 0.66 -0.55 8.53
N LEU A 58 -0.34 0.01 9.21
CA LEU A 58 -0.21 0.56 10.55
C LEU A 58 -0.97 -0.34 11.53
N LEU A 59 -0.24 -0.89 12.49
CA LEU A 59 -0.76 -1.78 13.54
C LEU A 59 -0.75 -1.03 14.87
N SER A 60 -1.82 -1.20 15.64
CA SER A 60 -1.88 -0.73 17.01
C SER A 60 -1.62 -1.91 17.95
N GLU A 61 -0.73 -1.73 18.92
CA GLU A 61 -0.54 -2.71 20.02
C GLU A 61 -1.71 -2.66 21.02
N THR A 62 -2.55 -1.62 20.93
CA THR A 62 -3.78 -1.46 21.70
C THR A 62 -5.01 -1.56 20.80
N ASP A 63 -6.19 -1.59 21.39
CA ASP A 63 -7.46 -1.70 20.70
C ASP A 63 -7.98 -0.36 20.13
N ALA A 64 -7.08 0.58 19.83
CA ALA A 64 -7.37 1.99 19.53
C ALA A 64 -8.36 2.22 18.39
N TRP A 65 -8.46 1.28 17.44
CA TRP A 65 -9.32 1.40 16.26
C TRP A 65 -10.43 0.35 16.20
N ARG A 66 -10.69 -0.41 17.28
CA ARG A 66 -11.69 -1.48 17.26
C ARG A 66 -13.06 -1.03 16.76
N ASP A 67 -13.48 0.16 17.18
CA ASP A 67 -14.80 0.70 16.85
C ASP A 67 -14.84 1.43 15.50
N TRP A 68 -13.72 1.53 14.78
CA TRP A 68 -13.68 2.22 13.50
C TRP A 68 -14.39 1.38 12.41
N PRO A 69 -15.24 1.99 11.57
CA PRO A 69 -15.95 1.25 10.52
C PRO A 69 -14.99 0.70 9.45
N GLN A 70 -15.27 -0.51 8.93
CA GLN A 70 -14.56 -1.06 7.76
C GLN A 70 -14.59 -0.05 6.59
N GLY A 71 -13.44 0.18 5.96
CA GLY A 71 -13.34 1.08 4.81
C GLY A 71 -13.35 2.57 5.14
N SER A 72 -13.46 2.95 6.43
CA SER A 72 -13.28 4.34 6.85
C SER A 72 -11.87 4.82 6.54
N LYS A 73 -11.76 6.10 6.15
CA LYS A 73 -10.48 6.73 5.78
C LYS A 73 -9.97 7.58 6.93
N SER A 74 -8.66 7.56 7.15
CA SER A 74 -7.95 8.40 8.11
C SER A 74 -6.64 8.88 7.49
N GLU A 75 -6.22 10.10 7.83
CA GLU A 75 -4.98 10.68 7.32
C GLU A 75 -3.90 10.68 8.42
N TRP A 76 -2.71 10.20 8.08
CA TRP A 76 -1.55 10.15 8.97
C TRP A 76 -0.38 10.91 8.37
N SER A 77 0.27 11.76 9.18
CA SER A 77 1.37 12.62 8.73
C SER A 77 2.70 11.90 8.85
N LEU A 78 3.17 11.31 7.74
CA LEU A 78 4.52 10.76 7.66
C LEU A 78 5.53 11.89 7.36
N PRO A 79 6.84 11.70 7.62
CA PRO A 79 7.85 12.71 7.31
C PRO A 79 7.88 13.16 5.83
N ALA A 80 7.51 12.29 4.91
CA ALA A 80 7.37 12.61 3.48
C ALA A 80 6.08 13.39 3.14
N GLY A 81 5.10 13.43 4.04
CA GLY A 81 3.80 14.08 3.85
C GLY A 81 2.62 13.24 4.36
N PRO A 82 1.41 13.81 4.31
CA PRO A 82 0.19 13.11 4.71
C PRO A 82 -0.10 11.92 3.79
N HIS A 83 -0.56 10.81 4.38
CA HIS A 83 -0.98 9.60 3.68
C HIS A 83 -2.35 9.15 4.17
N GLU A 84 -3.23 8.81 3.23
CA GLU A 84 -4.56 8.28 3.54
C GLU A 84 -4.48 6.77 3.77
N PHE A 85 -4.90 6.35 4.95
CA PHE A 85 -5.09 4.95 5.31
C PHE A 85 -6.57 4.60 5.36
N THR A 86 -6.87 3.36 5.03
CA THR A 86 -8.20 2.76 5.10
C THR A 86 -8.24 1.73 6.22
N THR A 87 -9.28 1.80 7.05
CA THR A 87 -9.53 0.84 8.13
C THR A 87 -9.85 -0.54 7.56
N SER A 88 -9.07 -1.52 8.00
CA SER A 88 -9.22 -2.94 7.68
C SER A 88 -9.55 -3.71 8.95
N ARG A 89 -10.70 -4.36 8.94
CA ARG A 89 -11.18 -5.28 9.96
C ARG A 89 -11.25 -6.66 9.36
N ASP A 90 -10.71 -7.61 10.11
CA ASP A 90 -10.89 -9.03 9.88
C ASP A 90 -11.43 -9.65 11.18
N GLU A 91 -12.17 -10.76 11.07
CA GLU A 91 -12.68 -11.47 12.25
C GLU A 91 -11.53 -12.14 13.01
N ASP A 92 -10.49 -12.56 12.27
CA ASP A 92 -9.37 -13.34 12.79
C ASP A 92 -8.14 -12.49 13.14
N PHE A 93 -8.18 -11.17 12.88
CA PHE A 93 -7.06 -10.27 13.15
C PHE A 93 -7.53 -8.88 13.63
N PRO A 94 -6.83 -8.25 14.60
CA PRO A 94 -7.19 -6.94 15.10
C PRO A 94 -7.36 -5.87 14.02
N THR A 95 -8.20 -4.88 14.31
CA THR A 95 -8.39 -3.75 13.40
C THR A 95 -7.07 -3.02 13.18
N HIS A 96 -6.72 -2.85 11.91
CA HIS A 96 -5.48 -2.21 11.48
C HIS A 96 -5.79 -1.27 10.32
N LEU A 97 -4.85 -0.37 10.02
CA LEU A 97 -5.01 0.57 8.93
C LEU A 97 -4.08 0.20 7.78
N THR A 98 -4.56 0.34 6.54
CA THR A 98 -3.79 -0.01 5.34
C THR A 98 -3.82 1.12 4.32
N ALA A 99 -2.69 1.36 3.67
CA ALA A 99 -2.60 2.21 2.49
C ALA A 99 -2.02 1.37 1.35
N VAL A 100 -2.76 1.29 0.24
CA VAL A 100 -2.39 0.41 -0.86
C VAL A 100 -1.24 1.02 -1.65
N LEU A 101 -0.13 0.29 -1.75
CA LEU A 101 1.04 0.69 -2.54
C LEU A 101 0.95 0.11 -3.95
N PHE A 102 0.67 -1.19 -4.04
CA PHE A 102 0.47 -1.90 -5.29
C PHE A 102 -0.80 -2.73 -5.24
N ARG A 103 -1.66 -2.54 -6.25
CA ARG A 103 -2.91 -3.30 -6.44
C ARG A 103 -2.65 -4.73 -6.96
N THR A 104 -1.49 -4.94 -7.57
CA THR A 104 -1.01 -6.23 -8.08
C THR A 104 0.51 -6.26 -7.97
N VAL A 105 1.06 -7.45 -7.77
CA VAL A 105 2.51 -7.72 -7.69
C VAL A 105 2.94 -8.74 -8.76
N GLN A 106 2.10 -9.00 -9.77
CA GLN A 106 2.40 -9.98 -10.82
C GLN A 106 3.67 -9.65 -11.61
N ASP A 107 4.01 -8.37 -11.75
CA ASP A 107 5.21 -7.91 -12.46
C ASP A 107 6.50 -8.05 -11.63
N PHE A 108 6.41 -8.52 -10.39
CA PHE A 108 7.56 -8.65 -9.50
C PHE A 108 8.26 -9.98 -9.79
N PRO A 109 9.56 -9.97 -10.10
CA PRO A 109 10.24 -11.18 -10.55
C PRO A 109 10.49 -12.19 -9.43
N ASP A 110 10.76 -11.71 -8.20
CA ASP A 110 11.13 -12.52 -7.05
C ASP A 110 10.89 -11.78 -5.73
N GLN A 111 10.94 -12.54 -4.62
CA GLN A 111 10.77 -12.03 -3.26
C GLN A 111 11.82 -10.98 -2.90
N ASP A 112 13.07 -11.15 -3.32
CA ASP A 112 14.15 -10.19 -3.04
C ASP A 112 13.86 -8.82 -3.66
N THR A 113 13.28 -8.79 -4.85
CA THR A 113 12.87 -7.56 -5.53
C THR A 113 11.69 -6.91 -4.81
N ALA A 114 10.69 -7.70 -4.39
CA ALA A 114 9.59 -7.20 -3.58
C ALA A 114 10.08 -6.55 -2.28
N ARG A 115 10.98 -7.23 -1.56
CA ARG A 115 11.61 -6.75 -0.33
C ARG A 115 12.42 -5.47 -0.55
N ARG A 116 13.22 -5.40 -1.61
CA ARG A 116 13.98 -4.18 -1.96
C ARG A 116 13.06 -3.00 -2.27
N ILE A 117 12.00 -3.22 -3.03
CA ILE A 117 11.01 -2.18 -3.34
C ILE A 117 10.33 -1.68 -2.06
N ALA A 118 9.87 -2.61 -1.21
CA ALA A 118 9.26 -2.28 0.08
C ALA A 118 10.22 -1.45 0.96
N ALA A 119 11.47 -1.90 1.12
CA ALA A 119 12.47 -1.18 1.91
C ALA A 119 12.75 0.24 1.37
N GLU A 120 12.83 0.41 0.05
CA GLU A 120 13.04 1.72 -0.58
C GLU A 120 11.83 2.65 -0.42
N ILE A 121 10.60 2.13 -0.52
CA ILE A 121 9.39 2.91 -0.25
C ILE A 121 9.39 3.38 1.21
N LEU A 122 9.61 2.49 2.17
CA LEU A 122 9.69 2.87 3.59
C LEU A 122 10.75 3.93 3.82
N LYS A 123 11.93 3.78 3.23
CA LYS A 123 12.99 4.79 3.34
C LYS A 123 12.50 6.15 2.85
N ARG A 124 11.81 6.22 1.71
CA ARG A 124 11.28 7.49 1.17
C ARG A 124 10.19 8.09 2.04
N LEU A 125 9.31 7.28 2.62
CA LEU A 125 8.25 7.76 3.53
C LEU A 125 8.80 8.48 4.77
N PHE A 126 10.00 8.11 5.20
CA PHE A 126 10.67 8.66 6.38
C PHE A 126 11.76 9.70 6.07
N VAL A 127 11.98 10.03 4.80
CA VAL A 127 12.84 11.15 4.40
C VAL A 127 11.94 12.34 4.09
N LYS A 128 12.19 13.48 4.76
CA LYS A 128 11.52 14.73 4.42
C LYS A 128 11.79 15.03 2.94
N LEU A 129 10.72 15.15 2.15
CA LEU A 129 10.86 15.51 0.75
C LEU A 129 11.41 16.94 0.69
N GLU A 130 12.72 17.09 0.50
CA GLU A 130 13.28 18.30 -0.11
C GLU A 130 12.61 18.38 -1.48
N GLU A 131 11.84 19.44 -1.72
CA GLU A 131 11.09 19.65 -2.95
C GLU A 131 12.02 19.47 -4.16
N SER A 132 11.97 18.30 -4.79
CA SER A 132 12.57 18.12 -6.10
C SER A 132 11.70 18.90 -7.09
N PRO A 133 12.28 19.72 -7.98
CA PRO A 133 11.52 20.66 -8.79
C PRO A 133 10.52 19.89 -9.64
N ARG A 134 9.22 20.19 -9.45
CA ARG A 134 8.16 19.64 -10.28
C ARG A 134 8.50 19.98 -11.74
N PRO A 135 8.50 19.03 -12.69
CA PRO A 135 8.55 19.39 -14.10
C PRO A 135 7.33 20.27 -14.37
N ASN A 136 7.59 21.51 -14.80
CA ASN A 136 6.57 22.49 -15.14
C ASN A 136 5.79 21.98 -16.36
N ILE A 137 4.70 21.24 -16.14
CA ILE A 137 3.71 20.95 -17.19
C ILE A 137 2.82 22.19 -17.33
N SER A 138 3.42 23.32 -17.70
CA SER A 138 2.73 24.41 -18.39
C SER A 138 3.13 24.36 -19.85
N ASP A 139 2.60 23.36 -20.56
CA ASP A 139 2.31 23.53 -21.98
C ASP A 139 0.84 23.19 -22.21
N LYS A 140 0.10 24.27 -22.44
CA LYS A 140 -1.28 24.49 -22.90
C LYS A 140 -2.23 23.28 -23.01
N PRO A 141 -3.50 23.42 -22.56
CA PRO A 141 -4.51 22.41 -22.84
C PRO A 141 -4.85 22.39 -24.34
N VAL A 142 -4.49 21.32 -25.04
CA VAL A 142 -5.02 21.06 -26.39
C VAL A 142 -6.51 20.72 -26.23
N SER A 143 -7.36 21.69 -26.55
CA SER A 143 -8.80 21.50 -26.61
C SER A 143 -9.13 20.51 -27.73
N ARG A 144 -9.73 19.37 -27.38
CA ARG A 144 -10.19 18.33 -28.33
C ARG A 144 -11.21 18.83 -29.37
N ARG A 145 -11.67 20.09 -29.27
CA ARG A 145 -12.70 20.70 -30.12
C ARG A 145 -12.15 21.32 -31.41
N GLU A 146 -10.83 21.47 -31.56
CA GLU A 146 -10.20 21.99 -32.80
C GLU A 146 -9.88 20.90 -33.83
N LEU A 147 -10.02 19.62 -33.50
CA LEU A 147 -9.63 18.49 -34.35
C LEU A 147 -10.74 17.98 -35.30
N LEU A 148 -11.93 18.61 -35.33
CA LEU A 148 -13.08 18.14 -36.14
C LEU A 148 -13.75 19.22 -37.01
N SER A 149 -13.21 20.43 -37.13
CA SER A 149 -13.80 21.50 -37.97
C SER A 149 -13.24 21.57 -39.40
N GLY A 150 -12.57 20.52 -39.89
CA GLY A 150 -11.86 20.51 -41.18
C GLY A 150 -12.46 19.64 -42.30
N LEU A 151 -13.65 19.04 -42.13
CA LEU A 151 -14.27 18.21 -43.17
C LEU A 151 -15.67 18.71 -43.51
N GLY A 152 -15.77 19.45 -44.62
CA GLY A 152 -17.01 19.57 -45.37
C GLY A 152 -17.33 20.98 -45.88
N ARG A 153 -16.93 21.27 -47.12
CA ARG A 153 -17.83 21.62 -48.24
C ARG A 153 -17.00 22.00 -49.46
N SER A 154 -17.17 21.20 -50.53
CA SER A 154 -16.95 21.61 -51.91
C SER A 154 -18.20 22.29 -52.46
#